data_AF-A0A532DML1-F1
#
_entry.id   AF-A0A532DML1-F1
#
_cell.length_a   1.000
_cell.length_b   1.000
_cell.length_c   1.000
_cell.angle_alpha   90.00
_cell.angle_beta   90.00
_cell.angle_gamma   90.00
#
_symmetry.space_group_name_H-M   'P 1'
#
loop_
_entity.id
_entity.type
_entity.pdbx_description
1 polymer ?
#
loop_
_entity_poly.entity_id
_entity_poly.type
_entity_poly.pdbx_seq_one_letter_code
_entity_poly.pdbx_strand_id
1 'polypeptide(L)'
;MMALPTKTSVLTAFLFFTFLSAASAEFHTHPDFEKRSAHIKQISLLPPQIHMFEIGAGGTLEKMEAWSQAAGANIRKAMKEEFTKREYLQLTEFDELTLSGPARLTYDETFLLYDVISNDILTHTFSTPSVHHTRTVVTTPFFSWKARDFSYALGKEVGMFTSSHVDAYLVVRGFDQRSSGGRKALGVGTALVGAALGVAIIPQRGANLFWASLVDAHTGDILWFSRSLTPHDLRNSEEATKLVLEFMTDLSTIGLPANP
;
A
#
# COMPACT_ATOMS: atom_id res chain seq x y z
N MET A 1 48.52 25.13 49.87
CA MET A 1 47.89 25.96 48.80
C MET A 1 48.75 25.81 47.56
N MET A 2 48.33 25.38 46.38
CA MET A 2 47.03 25.00 45.83
C MET A 2 47.39 24.21 44.55
N ALA A 3 46.99 22.94 44.46
CA ALA A 3 47.20 22.12 43.25
C ALA A 3 46.02 22.34 42.30
N LEU A 4 46.32 22.72 41.05
CA LEU A 4 45.36 22.78 39.94
C LEU A 4 45.44 21.46 39.17
N PRO A 5 44.36 20.67 39.07
CA PRO A 5 44.26 19.67 38.03
C PRO A 5 43.56 20.27 36.80
N THR A 6 44.29 20.30 35.69
CA THR A 6 43.80 20.56 34.34
C THR A 6 42.77 19.50 33.96
N LYS A 7 41.51 19.91 33.82
CA LYS A 7 40.43 19.05 33.29
C LYS A 7 40.55 18.97 31.77
N THR A 8 41.13 17.88 31.27
CA THR A 8 40.92 17.44 29.88
C THR A 8 39.49 16.89 29.75
N SER A 9 38.58 17.70 29.22
CA SER A 9 37.26 17.25 28.81
C SER A 9 37.38 16.42 27.53
N VAL A 10 37.26 15.10 27.65
CA VAL A 10 37.05 14.21 26.51
C VAL A 10 35.57 14.33 26.10
N LEU A 11 35.32 14.98 24.97
CA LEU A 11 34.00 15.09 24.37
C LEU A 11 33.69 13.76 23.65
N THR A 12 33.01 12.84 24.32
CA THR A 12 32.54 11.59 23.70
C THR A 12 31.36 11.90 22.79
N ALA A 13 31.59 11.95 21.47
CA ALA A 13 30.55 12.04 20.47
C ALA A 13 29.76 10.72 20.42
N PHE A 14 28.51 10.73 20.89
CA PHE A 14 27.57 9.64 20.66
C PHE A 14 27.15 9.67 19.19
N LEU A 15 27.77 8.82 18.37
CA LEU A 15 27.36 8.56 17.00
C LEU A 15 26.05 7.74 17.06
N PHE A 16 24.90 8.41 16.90
CA PHE A 16 23.63 7.73 16.69
C PHE A 16 23.67 7.08 15.30
N PHE A 17 24.00 5.80 15.24
CA PHE A 17 23.70 4.96 14.07
C PHE A 17 22.19 4.79 14.00
N THR A 18 21.50 5.70 13.31
CA THR A 18 20.12 5.46 12.88
C THR A 18 20.18 4.40 11.79
N PHE A 19 19.91 3.14 12.15
CA PHE A 19 19.52 2.14 11.17
C PHE A 19 18.26 2.66 10.48
N LEU A 20 18.41 3.15 9.25
CA LEU A 20 17.29 3.44 8.36
C LEU A 20 16.73 2.07 7.96
N SER A 21 15.85 1.51 8.78
CA SER A 21 15.00 0.41 8.36
C SER A 21 14.17 0.96 7.21
N ALA A 22 14.51 0.60 5.97
CA ALA A 22 13.59 0.78 4.87
C ALA A 22 12.32 0.02 5.26
N ALA A 23 11.22 0.73 5.51
CA ALA A 23 9.93 0.11 5.72
C ALA A 23 9.57 -0.54 4.38
N SER A 24 9.72 -1.87 4.28
CA SER A 24 9.24 -2.62 3.13
C SER A 24 7.74 -2.85 3.29
N ALA A 25 7.03 -2.95 2.18
CA ALA A 25 5.67 -3.45 2.21
C ALA A 25 5.65 -4.87 2.82
N GLU A 26 4.53 -5.23 3.44
CA GLU A 26 4.28 -6.59 3.92
C GLU A 26 3.50 -7.34 2.84
N PHE A 27 3.84 -8.60 2.55
CA PHE A 27 3.16 -9.37 1.51
C PHE A 27 2.86 -10.82 1.90
N HIS A 28 1.89 -11.40 1.19
CA HIS A 28 1.56 -12.83 1.21
C HIS A 28 1.40 -13.35 -0.22
N THR A 29 1.70 -14.62 -0.42
CA THR A 29 1.63 -15.30 -1.72
C THR A 29 0.86 -16.60 -1.62
N HIS A 30 0.19 -16.96 -2.71
CA HIS A 30 -0.45 -18.26 -2.85
C HIS A 30 0.58 -19.40 -2.69
N PRO A 31 0.24 -20.56 -2.09
CA PRO A 31 1.19 -21.67 -1.91
C PRO A 31 1.89 -22.10 -3.20
N ASP A 32 1.18 -22.06 -4.32
CA ASP A 32 1.71 -22.37 -5.66
C ASP A 32 2.30 -21.16 -6.42
N PHE A 33 2.56 -20.03 -5.75
CA PHE A 33 2.99 -18.78 -6.41
C PHE A 33 4.23 -18.96 -7.28
N GLU A 34 5.29 -19.58 -6.79
CA GLU A 34 6.54 -19.80 -7.54
C GLU A 34 6.28 -20.55 -8.86
N LYS A 35 5.51 -21.63 -8.79
CA LYS A 35 5.16 -22.43 -9.96
C LYS A 35 4.29 -21.66 -10.96
N ARG A 36 3.32 -20.89 -10.47
CA ARG A 36 2.34 -20.20 -11.32
C ARG A 36 2.90 -18.91 -11.91
N SER A 37 3.68 -18.17 -11.13
CA SER A 37 4.30 -16.90 -11.55
C SER A 37 5.35 -17.07 -12.63
N ALA A 38 5.99 -18.24 -12.74
CA ALA A 38 6.90 -18.58 -13.83
C ALA A 38 6.23 -18.56 -15.23
N HIS A 39 4.90 -18.69 -15.29
CA HIS A 39 4.15 -18.65 -16.53
C HIS A 39 3.59 -17.26 -16.86
N ILE A 40 3.65 -16.31 -15.94
CA ILE A 40 3.10 -14.97 -16.12
C ILE A 40 4.06 -14.13 -16.94
N LYS A 41 3.60 -13.66 -18.10
CA LYS A 41 4.34 -12.78 -19.00
C LYS A 41 3.54 -11.54 -19.39
N GLN A 42 2.22 -11.68 -19.53
CA GLN A 42 1.32 -10.60 -19.91
C GLN A 42 0.46 -10.21 -18.71
N ILE A 43 0.73 -9.03 -18.16
CA ILE A 43 0.03 -8.48 -17.01
C ILE A 43 -0.80 -7.28 -17.48
N SER A 44 -2.08 -7.27 -17.13
CA SER A 44 -2.96 -6.14 -17.38
C SER A 44 -3.15 -5.31 -16.10
N LEU A 45 -2.66 -4.08 -16.09
CA LEU A 45 -2.86 -3.12 -15.01
C LEU A 45 -4.27 -2.54 -15.10
N LEU A 46 -5.08 -2.84 -14.08
CA LEU A 46 -6.35 -2.15 -13.91
C LEU A 46 -6.14 -0.71 -13.49
N PRO A 47 -7.07 0.21 -13.80
CA PRO A 47 -7.00 1.59 -13.32
C PRO A 47 -6.74 1.63 -11.81
N PRO A 48 -5.60 2.19 -11.36
CA PRO A 48 -5.33 2.31 -9.92
C PRO A 48 -6.38 3.21 -9.27
N GLN A 49 -6.99 2.75 -8.18
CA GLN A 49 -8.01 3.51 -7.45
C GLN A 49 -7.47 3.91 -6.08
N ILE A 50 -7.01 5.17 -5.99
CA ILE A 50 -6.52 5.75 -4.74
C ILE A 50 -7.52 6.82 -4.29
N HIS A 51 -8.08 6.67 -3.10
CA HIS A 51 -8.98 7.64 -2.51
C HIS A 51 -8.23 8.60 -1.59
N MET A 52 -8.11 9.86 -2.01
CA MET A 52 -7.46 10.89 -1.20
C MET A 52 -8.50 11.76 -0.50
N PHE A 53 -8.27 12.00 0.79
CA PHE A 53 -9.16 12.79 1.62
C PHE A 53 -8.43 13.94 2.34
N GLU A 54 -9.14 15.05 2.54
CA GLU A 54 -8.72 16.10 3.47
C GLU A 54 -9.51 15.99 4.79
N ILE A 55 -8.81 16.12 5.92
CA ILE A 55 -9.40 16.23 7.25
C ILE A 55 -9.41 17.71 7.66
N GLY A 56 -10.60 18.30 7.69
CA GLY A 56 -10.83 19.68 8.10
C GLY A 56 -10.56 19.94 9.59
N ALA A 57 -10.54 21.21 9.99
CA ALA A 57 -10.29 21.62 11.37
C ALA A 57 -11.31 21.06 12.37
N GLY A 58 -12.57 20.89 11.95
CA GLY A 58 -13.64 20.25 12.72
C GLY A 58 -13.63 18.71 12.67
N GLY A 59 -12.63 18.09 12.04
CA GLY A 59 -12.55 16.63 11.87
C GLY A 59 -13.38 16.07 10.71
N THR A 60 -13.98 16.92 9.88
CA THR A 60 -14.73 16.51 8.69
C THR A 60 -13.80 15.90 7.65
N LEU A 61 -14.18 14.73 7.12
CA LEU A 61 -13.43 14.04 6.07
C LEU A 61 -14.08 14.35 4.70
N GLU A 62 -13.33 14.97 3.81
CA GLU A 62 -13.79 15.31 2.45
C GLU A 62 -12.96 14.58 1.40
N LYS A 63 -13.62 13.91 0.45
CA LYS A 63 -12.92 13.25 -0.67
C LYS A 63 -12.47 14.30 -1.67
N MET A 64 -11.17 14.31 -1.96
CA MET A 64 -10.56 15.23 -2.89
C MET A 64 -10.39 14.55 -4.24
N GLU A 65 -11.33 14.81 -5.15
CA GLU A 65 -11.41 14.10 -6.43
C GLU A 65 -10.17 14.37 -7.32
N ALA A 66 -9.74 15.63 -7.43
CA ALA A 66 -8.53 15.99 -8.18
C ALA A 66 -7.26 15.33 -7.61
N TRP A 67 -7.18 15.16 -6.28
CA TRP A 67 -6.05 14.48 -5.64
C TRP A 67 -6.09 12.98 -5.90
N SER A 68 -7.28 12.37 -5.83
CA SER A 68 -7.50 10.95 -6.13
C SER A 68 -7.11 10.62 -7.57
N GLN A 69 -7.51 11.48 -8.53
CA GLN A 69 -7.13 11.35 -9.94
C GLN A 69 -5.63 11.49 -10.16
N ALA A 70 -4.99 12.49 -9.53
CA ALA A 70 -3.56 12.68 -9.61
C ALA A 70 -2.78 11.48 -9.04
N ALA A 71 -3.21 10.96 -7.90
CA ALA A 71 -2.62 9.77 -7.28
C ALA A 71 -2.73 8.53 -8.17
N GLY A 72 -3.93 8.24 -8.69
CA GLY A 72 -4.12 7.12 -9.62
C GLY A 72 -3.27 7.26 -10.88
N ALA A 73 -3.17 8.47 -11.45
CA ALA A 73 -2.34 8.73 -12.62
C ALA A 73 -0.84 8.56 -12.35
N ASN A 74 -0.35 9.06 -11.20
CA ASN A 74 1.06 8.92 -10.82
C ASN A 74 1.43 7.46 -10.56
N ILE A 75 0.58 6.69 -9.87
CA ILE A 75 0.80 5.25 -9.63
C ILE A 75 0.82 4.48 -10.94
N ARG A 76 -0.15 4.74 -11.84
CA ARG A 76 -0.19 4.11 -13.16
C ARG A 76 1.08 4.38 -13.97
N LYS A 77 1.54 5.64 -13.98
CA LYS A 77 2.79 6.02 -14.64
C LYS A 77 3.99 5.30 -14.04
N ALA A 78 4.13 5.34 -12.71
CA ALA A 78 5.25 4.70 -12.01
C ALA A 78 5.27 3.18 -12.23
N MET A 79 4.12 2.50 -12.17
CA MET A 79 4.02 1.09 -12.50
C MET A 79 4.52 0.79 -13.91
N LYS A 80 4.08 1.55 -14.91
CA LYS A 80 4.55 1.38 -16.30
C LYS A 80 6.07 1.56 -16.39
N GLU A 81 6.60 2.61 -15.79
CA GLU A 81 8.04 2.90 -15.79
C GLU A 81 8.87 1.82 -15.08
N GLU A 82 8.36 1.19 -14.03
CA GLU A 82 9.07 0.08 -13.36
C GLU A 82 8.96 -1.24 -14.13
N PHE A 83 7.82 -1.52 -14.77
CA PHE A 83 7.65 -2.74 -15.56
C PHE A 83 8.41 -2.71 -16.89
N THR A 84 8.67 -1.55 -17.51
CA THR A 84 9.51 -1.46 -18.72
C THR A 84 10.97 -1.85 -18.47
N LYS A 85 11.42 -1.84 -17.21
CA LYS A 85 12.76 -2.28 -16.82
C LYS A 85 12.90 -3.81 -16.78
N ARG A 86 11.81 -4.55 -17.01
CA ARG A 86 11.75 -6.02 -16.93
C ARG A 86 11.63 -6.61 -18.34
N GLU A 87 12.63 -7.38 -18.76
CA GLU A 87 12.69 -7.91 -20.13
C GLU A 87 11.62 -8.96 -20.44
N TYR A 88 11.18 -9.71 -19.43
CA TYR A 88 10.29 -10.87 -19.62
C TYR A 88 8.82 -10.59 -19.27
N LEU A 89 8.50 -9.39 -18.79
CA LEU A 89 7.15 -8.99 -18.41
C LEU A 89 6.65 -7.86 -19.30
N GLN A 90 5.43 -8.01 -19.80
CA GLN A 90 4.71 -6.99 -20.54
C GLN A 90 3.56 -6.51 -19.67
N LEU A 91 3.57 -5.21 -19.35
CA LEU A 91 2.46 -4.54 -18.68
C LEU A 91 1.63 -3.78 -19.72
N THR A 92 0.35 -4.13 -19.82
CA THR A 92 -0.64 -3.38 -20.61
C THR A 92 -1.61 -2.67 -19.68
N GLU A 93 -2.17 -1.54 -20.12
CA GLU A 93 -3.24 -0.88 -19.37
C GLU A 93 -4.59 -1.48 -19.77
N PHE A 94 -5.40 -1.77 -18.76
CA PHE A 94 -6.79 -2.15 -18.97
C PHE A 94 -7.64 -0.92 -19.23
N ASP A 95 -8.35 -0.89 -20.37
CA ASP A 95 -9.28 0.18 -20.71
C ASP A 95 -10.71 -0.23 -20.41
N GLU A 96 -11.18 0.15 -19.22
CA GLU A 96 -12.55 -0.11 -18.76
C GLU A 96 -13.63 0.58 -19.59
N LEU A 97 -13.27 1.57 -20.41
CA LEU A 97 -14.21 2.28 -21.29
C LEU A 97 -14.61 1.42 -22.50
N THR A 98 -13.83 0.40 -22.82
CA THR A 98 -14.15 -0.56 -23.89
C THR A 98 -15.20 -1.59 -23.46
N LEU A 99 -15.47 -1.71 -22.16
CA LEU A 99 -16.43 -2.66 -21.63
C LEU A 99 -17.87 -2.21 -21.87
N SER A 100 -18.72 -3.14 -22.30
CA SER A 100 -20.15 -2.92 -22.46
C SER A 100 -20.96 -4.18 -22.18
N GLY A 101 -22.26 -4.01 -21.90
CA GLY A 101 -23.19 -5.11 -21.72
C GLY A 101 -22.76 -6.10 -20.62
N PRO A 102 -22.83 -7.42 -20.87
CA PRO A 102 -22.47 -8.43 -19.88
C PRO A 102 -21.03 -8.33 -19.37
N ALA A 103 -20.07 -7.99 -20.23
CA ALA A 103 -18.66 -7.87 -19.82
C ALA A 103 -18.45 -6.75 -18.80
N ARG A 104 -19.18 -5.63 -18.95
CA ARG A 104 -19.15 -4.53 -17.98
C ARG A 104 -19.74 -4.95 -16.64
N LEU A 105 -20.89 -5.64 -16.65
CA LEU A 105 -21.52 -6.14 -15.43
C LEU A 105 -20.59 -7.09 -14.68
N THR A 106 -20.00 -8.07 -15.37
CA THR A 106 -19.06 -9.02 -14.77
C THR A 106 -17.83 -8.33 -14.19
N TYR A 107 -17.28 -7.34 -14.87
CA TYR A 107 -16.19 -6.52 -14.32
C TYR A 107 -16.60 -5.81 -13.03
N ASP A 108 -17.73 -5.10 -13.04
CA ASP A 108 -18.20 -4.34 -11.88
C ASP A 108 -18.47 -5.27 -10.67
N GLU A 109 -19.13 -6.42 -10.88
CA GLU A 109 -19.37 -7.43 -9.84
C GLU A 109 -18.07 -8.06 -9.30
N THR A 110 -17.13 -8.39 -10.21
CA THR A 110 -15.83 -8.97 -9.83
C THR A 110 -15.03 -8.01 -8.95
N PHE A 111 -15.03 -6.71 -9.27
CA PHE A 111 -14.26 -5.74 -8.48
C PHE A 111 -14.95 -5.30 -7.19
N LEU A 112 -16.28 -5.40 -7.10
CA LEU A 112 -16.97 -5.32 -5.82
C LEU A 112 -16.58 -6.50 -4.91
N LEU A 113 -16.51 -7.72 -5.45
CA LEU A 113 -16.04 -8.89 -4.70
C LEU A 113 -14.57 -8.74 -4.30
N TYR A 114 -13.73 -8.22 -5.18
CA TYR A 114 -12.33 -7.95 -4.88
C TYR A 114 -12.16 -7.02 -3.68
N ASP A 115 -12.98 -5.96 -3.56
CA ASP A 115 -12.90 -5.04 -2.42
C ASP A 115 -13.27 -5.74 -1.10
N VAL A 116 -14.27 -6.62 -1.12
CA VAL A 116 -14.66 -7.45 0.05
C VAL A 116 -13.54 -8.40 0.45
N ILE A 117 -12.96 -9.12 -0.53
CA ILE A 117 -11.88 -10.09 -0.29
C ILE A 117 -10.61 -9.38 0.17
N SER A 118 -10.25 -8.25 -0.45
CA SER A 118 -9.11 -7.43 -0.03
C SER A 118 -9.26 -6.98 1.42
N ASN A 119 -10.46 -6.60 1.84
CA ASN A 119 -10.71 -6.23 3.23
C ASN A 119 -10.57 -7.43 4.20
N ASP A 120 -11.03 -8.62 3.82
CA ASP A 120 -10.79 -9.84 4.61
C ASP A 120 -9.29 -10.15 4.73
N ILE A 121 -8.54 -10.06 3.63
CA ILE A 121 -7.07 -10.22 3.62
C ILE A 121 -6.42 -9.21 4.57
N LEU A 122 -6.69 -7.92 4.38
CA LEU A 122 -6.09 -6.84 5.17
C LEU A 122 -6.38 -6.96 6.67
N THR A 123 -7.57 -7.46 7.02
CA THR A 123 -8.03 -7.58 8.41
C THR A 123 -7.53 -8.84 9.10
N HIS A 124 -7.47 -9.96 8.37
CA HIS A 124 -7.30 -11.28 8.97
C HIS A 124 -6.00 -12.01 8.60
N THR A 125 -5.35 -11.62 7.50
CA THR A 125 -4.11 -12.24 7.03
C THR A 125 -2.89 -11.49 7.54
N PHE A 126 -2.99 -10.18 7.70
CA PHE A 126 -1.88 -9.39 8.21
C PHE A 126 -2.02 -9.12 9.70
N SER A 127 -0.91 -9.28 10.44
CA SER A 127 -0.86 -8.87 11.83
C SER A 127 -0.87 -7.35 11.92
N THR A 128 -1.79 -6.76 12.67
CA THR A 128 -1.70 -5.34 13.03
C THR A 128 -1.23 -5.24 14.48
N PRO A 129 -0.16 -4.49 14.79
CA PRO A 129 0.24 -4.24 16.16
C PRO A 129 -0.93 -3.64 16.93
N SER A 130 -1.21 -4.13 18.13
CA SER A 130 -2.25 -3.58 18.99
C SER A 130 -1.97 -2.12 19.32
N VAL A 131 -2.75 -1.20 18.74
CA VAL A 131 -2.56 0.23 18.95
C VAL A 131 -3.15 0.62 20.32
N HIS A 132 -2.28 0.99 21.26
CA HIS A 132 -2.65 1.44 22.59
C HIS A 132 -3.10 2.91 22.59
N HIS A 133 -4.23 3.23 21.95
CA HIS A 133 -4.76 4.60 21.96
C HIS A 133 -5.92 4.82 22.94
N THR A 134 -6.53 3.76 23.44
CA THR A 134 -7.51 3.79 24.53
C THR A 134 -7.32 2.54 25.38
N ARG A 135 -7.86 2.51 26.60
CA ARG A 135 -7.78 1.38 27.55
C ARG A 135 -8.48 0.09 27.06
N THR A 136 -8.81 0.03 25.78
CA THR A 136 -9.47 -1.07 25.09
C THR A 136 -8.53 -1.53 23.97
N VAL A 137 -7.93 -2.70 24.14
CA VAL A 137 -7.18 -3.36 23.07
C VAL A 137 -8.20 -3.82 22.03
N VAL A 138 -8.32 -3.08 20.92
CA VAL A 138 -9.02 -3.59 19.74
C VAL A 138 -8.04 -4.48 18.99
N THR A 139 -8.06 -5.78 19.28
CA THR A 139 -7.40 -6.77 18.44
C THR A 139 -8.32 -7.08 17.25
N THR A 140 -7.92 -6.71 16.04
CA THR A 140 -8.45 -7.39 14.85
C THR A 140 -8.05 -8.86 14.93
N PRO A 141 -8.96 -9.80 14.63
CA PRO A 141 -8.64 -11.20 14.75
C PRO A 141 -7.73 -11.61 13.59
N PHE A 142 -6.43 -11.72 13.88
CA PHE A 142 -5.44 -12.30 12.99
C PHE A 142 -5.60 -13.83 12.97
N PHE A 143 -5.71 -14.40 11.77
CA PHE A 143 -5.84 -15.84 11.56
C PHE A 143 -4.59 -16.38 10.88
N SER A 144 -3.67 -16.91 11.68
CA SER A 144 -2.38 -17.42 11.19
C SER A 144 -2.50 -18.46 10.08
N TRP A 145 -3.57 -19.27 10.07
CA TRP A 145 -3.83 -20.23 9.00
C TRP A 145 -4.21 -19.55 7.68
N LYS A 146 -4.94 -18.42 7.68
CA LYS A 146 -5.20 -17.64 6.46
C LYS A 146 -3.93 -17.01 5.89
N ALA A 147 -3.02 -16.59 6.77
CA ALA A 147 -1.70 -16.08 6.40
C ALA A 147 -0.77 -17.16 5.82
N ARG A 148 -0.83 -18.38 6.37
CA ARG A 148 -0.01 -19.52 5.92
C ARG A 148 -0.56 -20.17 4.65
N ASP A 149 -1.87 -20.38 4.59
CA ASP A 149 -2.55 -21.12 3.54
C ASP A 149 -3.14 -20.16 2.49
N PHE A 150 -2.54 -18.97 2.31
CA PHE A 150 -3.06 -17.81 1.57
C PHE A 150 -3.73 -18.18 0.23
N SER A 151 -5.03 -18.48 0.29
CA SER A 151 -5.79 -19.06 -0.81
C SER A 151 -7.09 -18.29 -0.92
N TYR A 152 -7.02 -17.21 -1.70
CA TYR A 152 -8.12 -16.30 -1.97
C TYR A 152 -8.38 -16.27 -3.48
N ALA A 153 -9.65 -16.18 -3.88
CA ALA A 153 -10.02 -16.18 -5.28
C ALA A 153 -11.23 -15.28 -5.54
N LEU A 154 -11.22 -14.62 -6.70
CA LEU A 154 -12.35 -13.86 -7.24
C LEU A 154 -13.30 -14.73 -8.07
N GLY A 155 -12.87 -15.94 -8.43
CA GLY A 155 -13.57 -16.82 -9.36
C GLY A 155 -13.11 -16.64 -10.81
N LYS A 156 -13.40 -17.66 -11.63
CA LYS A 156 -13.00 -17.75 -13.04
C LYS A 156 -13.65 -16.67 -13.92
N GLU A 157 -14.69 -16.02 -13.42
CA GLU A 157 -15.41 -14.92 -14.06
C GLU A 157 -14.48 -13.73 -14.38
N VAL A 158 -13.35 -13.62 -13.69
CA VAL A 158 -12.31 -12.59 -13.96
C VAL A 158 -11.79 -12.65 -15.41
N GLY A 159 -11.81 -13.83 -16.04
CA GLY A 159 -11.38 -14.00 -17.43
C GLY A 159 -12.42 -13.54 -18.45
N MET A 160 -13.65 -13.24 -18.03
CA MET A 160 -14.77 -13.00 -18.94
C MET A 160 -14.89 -11.56 -19.44
N PHE A 161 -14.21 -10.60 -18.80
CA PHE A 161 -14.28 -9.18 -19.19
C PHE A 161 -13.09 -8.70 -20.04
N THR A 162 -12.15 -9.58 -20.41
CA THR A 162 -11.09 -9.26 -21.38
C THR A 162 -11.26 -10.07 -22.65
N SER A 163 -11.03 -9.43 -23.80
CA SER A 163 -10.95 -10.09 -25.11
C SER A 163 -9.50 -10.39 -25.53
N SER A 164 -8.52 -9.82 -24.83
CA SER A 164 -7.10 -10.06 -25.06
C SER A 164 -6.56 -11.15 -24.13
N HIS A 165 -5.56 -11.88 -24.62
CA HIS A 165 -4.82 -12.81 -23.78
C HIS A 165 -4.06 -12.02 -22.71
N VAL A 166 -4.31 -12.36 -21.44
CA VAL A 166 -3.67 -11.79 -20.25
C VAL A 166 -3.46 -12.97 -19.30
N ASP A 167 -2.27 -13.05 -18.69
CA ASP A 167 -1.95 -14.10 -17.71
C ASP A 167 -2.43 -13.72 -16.31
N ALA A 168 -2.32 -12.43 -15.98
CA ALA A 168 -2.73 -11.90 -14.68
C ALA A 168 -3.18 -10.43 -14.74
N TYR A 169 -4.05 -10.06 -13.82
CA TYR A 169 -4.41 -8.67 -13.54
C TYR A 169 -3.58 -8.13 -12.38
N LEU A 170 -3.05 -6.93 -12.54
CA LEU A 170 -2.44 -6.16 -11.46
C LEU A 170 -3.45 -5.14 -10.97
N VAL A 171 -3.82 -5.23 -9.71
CA VAL A 171 -4.79 -4.34 -9.07
C VAL A 171 -4.05 -3.51 -8.03
N VAL A 172 -4.26 -2.19 -8.05
CA VAL A 172 -3.73 -1.28 -7.04
C VAL A 172 -4.87 -0.46 -6.44
N ARG A 173 -4.91 -0.40 -5.11
CA ARG A 173 -5.91 0.29 -4.32
C ARG A 173 -5.27 1.02 -3.15
N GLY A 174 -5.98 1.97 -2.59
CA GLY A 174 -5.60 2.55 -1.32
C GLY A 174 -6.38 3.80 -0.95
N PHE A 175 -6.06 4.32 0.22
CA PHE A 175 -6.51 5.63 0.66
C PHE A 175 -5.42 6.36 1.43
N ASP A 176 -5.50 7.69 1.41
CA ASP A 176 -4.70 8.58 2.23
C ASP A 176 -5.56 9.72 2.77
N GLN A 177 -5.38 10.05 4.05
CA GLN A 177 -6.06 11.15 4.71
C GLN A 177 -5.03 12.20 5.15
N ARG A 178 -5.20 13.44 4.69
CA ARG A 178 -4.28 14.53 5.01
C ARG A 178 -4.99 15.63 5.77
N SER A 179 -4.37 16.12 6.84
CA SER A 179 -4.91 17.25 7.59
C SER A 179 -4.81 18.55 6.79
N SER A 180 -5.88 19.34 6.82
CA SER A 180 -5.90 20.68 6.24
C SER A 180 -4.91 21.61 6.93
N GLY A 181 -4.60 22.74 6.27
CA GLY A 181 -3.73 23.78 6.85
C GLY A 181 -4.25 24.28 8.20
N GLY A 182 -5.56 24.54 8.30
CA GLY A 182 -6.21 24.96 9.54
C GLY A 182 -6.10 23.92 10.67
N ARG A 183 -6.32 22.64 10.36
CA ARG A 183 -6.19 21.55 11.35
C ARG A 183 -4.75 21.42 11.86
N LYS A 184 -3.77 21.53 10.95
CA LYS A 184 -2.34 21.51 11.31
C LYS A 184 -1.97 22.69 12.22
N ALA A 185 -2.42 23.90 11.89
CA ALA A 185 -2.15 25.10 12.68
C ALA A 185 -2.75 25.00 14.09
N LEU A 186 -3.98 24.51 14.22
CA LEU A 186 -4.60 24.23 15.52
C LEU A 186 -3.80 23.19 16.32
N GLY A 187 -3.36 22.10 15.68
CA GLY A 187 -2.55 21.08 16.32
C GLY A 187 -1.20 21.60 16.83
N VAL A 188 -0.54 22.50 16.10
CA VAL A 188 0.69 23.16 16.55
C VAL A 188 0.41 24.07 17.74
N GLY A 189 -0.65 24.88 17.67
CA GLY A 189 -1.03 25.79 18.76
C GLY A 189 -1.34 25.03 20.06
N THR A 190 -2.12 23.95 19.98
CA THR A 190 -2.43 23.13 21.17
C THR A 190 -1.22 22.41 21.72
N ALA A 191 -0.31 21.92 20.87
CA ALA A 191 0.94 21.31 21.31
C ALA A 191 1.84 22.30 22.06
N LEU A 192 1.96 23.55 21.59
CA LEU A 192 2.74 24.59 22.26
C LEU A 192 2.16 24.97 23.62
N VAL A 193 0.83 25.14 23.72
CA VAL A 193 0.15 25.40 24.99
C VAL A 193 0.32 24.23 25.95
N GLY A 194 0.13 22.99 25.47
CA GLY A 194 0.36 21.79 26.26
C GLY A 194 1.78 21.74 26.82
N ALA A 195 2.78 21.95 25.96
CA ALA A 195 4.19 21.96 26.37
C ALA A 195 4.48 23.03 27.43
N ALA A 196 3.91 24.24 27.28
CA ALA A 196 4.03 25.31 28.28
C ALA A 196 3.39 24.94 29.63
N LEU A 197 2.37 24.08 29.61
CA LEU A 197 1.71 23.53 30.81
C LEU A 197 2.32 22.19 31.28
N GLY A 198 3.43 21.73 30.68
CA GLY A 198 4.08 20.46 31.02
C GLY A 198 3.34 19.20 30.53
N VAL A 199 2.40 19.34 29.59
CA VAL A 199 1.59 18.24 29.03
C VAL A 199 1.96 18.01 27.57
N ALA A 200 2.42 16.80 27.24
CA ALA A 200 2.67 16.42 25.85
C ALA A 200 1.35 16.11 25.12
N ILE A 201 0.96 16.96 24.16
CA ILE A 201 -0.16 16.71 23.25
C ILE A 201 0.42 16.32 21.88
N ILE A 202 0.17 15.09 21.44
CA ILE A 202 0.59 14.59 20.12
C ILE A 202 -0.57 14.78 19.14
N PRO A 203 -0.43 15.60 18.08
CA PRO A 203 -1.49 15.78 17.10
C PRO A 203 -1.79 14.45 16.39
N GLN A 204 -3.06 14.06 16.34
CA GLN A 204 -3.47 12.90 15.55
C GLN A 204 -3.16 13.13 14.06
N ARG A 205 -2.37 12.24 13.49
CA ARG A 205 -2.12 12.17 12.04
C ARG A 205 -3.33 11.56 11.32
N GLY A 206 -3.45 11.82 10.03
CA GLY A 206 -4.42 11.09 9.20
C GLY A 206 -3.98 9.64 9.01
N ALA A 207 -4.90 8.79 8.55
CA ALA A 207 -4.63 7.39 8.24
C ALA A 207 -4.32 7.18 6.75
N ASN A 208 -3.50 6.18 6.45
CA ASN A 208 -3.19 5.74 5.09
C ASN A 208 -3.04 4.22 5.04
N LEU A 209 -3.43 3.63 3.92
CA LEU A 209 -3.24 2.22 3.62
C LEU A 209 -3.27 2.06 2.10
N PHE A 210 -2.24 1.43 1.56
CA PHE A 210 -2.14 1.10 0.14
C PHE A 210 -1.96 -0.41 0.00
N TRP A 211 -2.51 -1.00 -1.05
CA TRP A 211 -2.27 -2.39 -1.36
C TRP A 211 -2.27 -2.65 -2.86
N ALA A 212 -1.57 -3.70 -3.24
CA ALA A 212 -1.54 -4.21 -4.58
C ALA A 212 -1.70 -5.73 -4.58
N SER A 213 -2.29 -6.26 -5.65
CA SER A 213 -2.47 -7.70 -5.81
C SER A 213 -2.25 -8.14 -7.25
N LEU A 214 -1.70 -9.35 -7.40
CA LEU A 214 -1.62 -10.06 -8.67
C LEU A 214 -2.70 -11.15 -8.69
N VAL A 215 -3.64 -11.03 -9.62
CA VAL A 215 -4.78 -11.95 -9.77
C VAL A 215 -4.58 -12.77 -11.03
N ASP A 216 -4.59 -14.09 -10.93
CA ASP A 216 -4.54 -14.99 -12.07
C ASP A 216 -5.79 -14.80 -12.96
N ALA A 217 -5.59 -14.48 -14.24
CA ALA A 217 -6.67 -14.12 -15.15
C ALA A 217 -7.55 -15.32 -15.58
N HIS A 218 -7.10 -16.56 -15.33
CA HIS A 218 -7.79 -17.78 -15.75
C HIS A 218 -8.61 -18.39 -14.60
N THR A 219 -8.09 -18.31 -13.38
CA THR A 219 -8.68 -18.93 -12.18
C THR A 219 -9.36 -17.91 -11.25
N GLY A 220 -8.91 -16.66 -11.28
CA GLY A 220 -9.29 -15.64 -10.30
C GLY A 220 -8.51 -15.71 -8.99
N ASP A 221 -7.54 -16.61 -8.86
CA ASP A 221 -6.77 -16.72 -7.62
C ASP A 221 -5.90 -15.48 -7.40
N ILE A 222 -5.87 -15.00 -6.16
CA ILE A 222 -4.96 -13.94 -5.72
C ILE A 222 -3.61 -14.61 -5.45
N LEU A 223 -2.69 -14.46 -6.40
CA LEU A 223 -1.38 -15.08 -6.38
C LEU A 223 -0.42 -14.39 -5.42
N TRP A 224 -0.54 -13.07 -5.33
CA TRP A 224 0.27 -12.22 -4.48
C TRP A 224 -0.57 -11.04 -4.01
N PHE A 225 -0.35 -10.62 -2.76
CA PHE A 225 -0.98 -9.45 -2.17
C PHE A 225 0.01 -8.76 -1.24
N SER A 226 0.23 -7.47 -1.43
CA SER A 226 1.11 -6.65 -0.61
C SER A 226 0.40 -5.41 -0.10
N ARG A 227 0.75 -4.97 1.11
CA ARG A 227 0.24 -3.75 1.73
C ARG A 227 1.37 -2.85 2.19
N SER A 228 1.16 -1.54 2.10
CA SER A 228 2.02 -0.53 2.71
C SER A 228 1.21 0.40 3.61
N LEU A 229 1.73 0.59 4.82
CA LEU A 229 1.28 1.60 5.78
C LEU A 229 2.18 2.84 5.75
N THR A 230 3.16 2.88 4.86
CA THR A 230 4.07 4.01 4.72
C THR A 230 3.31 5.22 4.15
N PRO A 231 3.35 6.38 4.80
CA PRO A 231 2.66 7.56 4.31
C PRO A 231 3.39 8.15 3.10
N HIS A 232 2.71 8.15 1.95
CA HIS A 232 3.17 8.81 0.73
C HIS A 232 2.19 9.88 0.27
N ASP A 233 2.70 11.03 -0.18
CA ASP A 233 1.86 12.03 -0.85
C ASP A 233 1.79 11.71 -2.34
N LEU A 234 0.84 10.85 -2.71
CA LEU A 234 0.74 10.29 -4.07
C LEU A 234 0.34 11.34 -5.14
N ARG A 235 0.04 12.58 -4.74
CA ARG A 235 -0.09 13.71 -5.68
C ARG A 235 1.26 14.07 -6.29
N ASN A 236 2.36 13.75 -5.60
CA ASN A 236 3.72 13.86 -6.08
C ASN A 236 4.14 12.55 -6.76
N SER A 237 4.66 12.66 -7.99
CA SER A 237 5.08 11.49 -8.76
C SER A 237 6.27 10.75 -8.14
N GLU A 238 7.21 11.44 -7.49
CA GLU A 238 8.37 10.80 -6.84
C GLU A 238 7.92 9.91 -5.68
N GLU A 239 6.97 10.38 -4.87
CA GLU A 239 6.39 9.61 -3.77
C GLU A 239 5.57 8.42 -4.28
N ALA A 240 4.89 8.57 -5.42
CA ALA A 240 4.22 7.46 -6.08
C ALA A 240 5.21 6.39 -6.58
N THR A 241 6.36 6.81 -7.13
CA THR A 241 7.45 5.89 -7.51
C THR A 241 7.98 5.15 -6.29
N LYS A 242 8.17 5.80 -5.14
CA LYS A 242 8.61 5.14 -3.90
C LYS A 242 7.65 4.03 -3.48
N LEU A 243 6.34 4.32 -3.43
CA LEU A 243 5.34 3.30 -3.11
C LEU A 243 5.34 2.13 -4.12
N VAL A 244 5.46 2.43 -5.42
CA VAL A 244 5.56 1.37 -6.43
C VAL A 244 6.81 0.51 -6.21
N LEU A 245 7.97 1.11 -5.91
CA LEU A 245 9.19 0.36 -5.62
C LEU A 245 9.06 -0.52 -4.36
N GLU A 246 8.33 -0.07 -3.33
CA GLU A 246 7.99 -0.89 -2.17
C GLU A 246 7.25 -2.16 -2.61
N PHE A 247 6.21 -2.04 -3.45
CA PHE A 247 5.48 -3.19 -3.98
C PHE A 247 6.31 -4.06 -4.93
N MET A 248 7.19 -3.44 -5.74
CA MET A 248 7.95 -4.14 -6.77
C MET A 248 9.11 -4.98 -6.23
N THR A 249 9.59 -4.67 -5.02
CA THR A 249 10.60 -5.46 -4.31
C THR A 249 10.12 -6.91 -4.15
N ASP A 250 8.85 -7.08 -3.80
CA ASP A 250 8.23 -8.38 -3.53
C ASP A 250 7.77 -9.11 -4.81
N LEU A 251 7.63 -8.37 -5.92
CA LEU A 251 7.28 -8.90 -7.24
C LEU A 251 8.50 -9.31 -8.08
N SER A 252 9.71 -9.25 -7.51
CA SER A 252 10.98 -9.37 -8.26
C SER A 252 11.17 -10.73 -8.97
N THR A 253 10.49 -11.79 -8.55
CA THR A 253 10.64 -13.14 -9.12
C THR A 253 9.64 -13.49 -10.22
N ILE A 254 8.64 -12.65 -10.51
CA ILE A 254 7.59 -12.97 -11.48
C ILE A 254 8.15 -13.11 -12.90
N GLY A 255 7.70 -14.14 -13.61
CA GLY A 255 8.09 -14.42 -14.99
C GLY A 255 9.51 -14.99 -15.15
N LEU A 256 10.26 -15.12 -14.04
CA LEU A 256 11.54 -15.84 -14.05
C LEU A 256 11.27 -17.34 -14.04
N PRO A 257 12.08 -18.15 -14.76
CA PRO A 257 12.01 -19.59 -14.61
C PRO A 257 12.33 -19.98 -13.17
N ALA A 258 11.59 -20.94 -12.62
CA ALA A 258 11.90 -21.50 -11.31
C ALA A 258 13.36 -21.96 -11.28
N ASN A 259 14.13 -21.54 -10.27
CA ASN A 259 15.49 -22.07 -10.09
C ASN A 259 15.40 -23.58 -9.89
N PRO A 260 16.17 -24.38 -10.67
CA PRO A 260 16.12 -25.84 -10.62
C PRO A 260 16.59 -26.43 -9.28
#